data_AF-A0A8B8DST1-F1
#
_entry.id   AF-A0A8B8DST1-F1
#
_cell.length_a   1.000
_cell.length_b   1.000
_cell.length_c   1.000
_cell.angle_alpha   90.00
_cell.angle_beta   90.00
_cell.angle_gamma   90.00
#
_symmetry.space_group_name_H-M   'P 1'
#
loop_
_entity.id
_entity.type
_entity.pdbx_description
1 polymer ?
#
loop_
_entity_poly.entity_id
_entity_poly.type
_entity_poly.pdbx_seq_one_letter_code
_entity_poly.pdbx_strand_id
1 'polypeptide(L)'
;MNTKIVLKACVFCVLFVITIGLSDDEMMQAACAAVGPSSGFISAVRRRTCHGSHDESCETICRYATCSMRNIYGNQGSTSGTCFEAFHLYQKRNTLKNGETGKAAIAILRYGKPSCKSRTVCGPNYCCCRA
;
A
#
# COMPACT_ATOMS: atom_id res chain seq x y z
N MET A 1 6.78 -10.06 43.20
CA MET A 1 6.40 -9.79 41.80
C MET A 1 5.01 -10.35 41.56
N ASN A 2 4.05 -9.53 41.13
CA ASN A 2 2.63 -9.93 41.05
C ASN A 2 2.38 -10.74 39.77
N THR A 3 2.15 -12.04 39.90
CA THR A 3 1.93 -12.99 38.80
C THR A 3 0.77 -12.59 37.88
N LYS A 4 -0.22 -11.84 38.39
CA LYS A 4 -1.32 -11.29 37.57
C LYS A 4 -0.87 -10.16 36.64
N ILE A 5 0.16 -9.40 37.00
CA ILE A 5 0.72 -8.31 36.16
C ILE A 5 1.58 -8.91 35.04
N VAL A 6 2.40 -9.92 35.35
CA VAL A 6 3.21 -10.63 34.36
C VAL A 6 2.33 -11.31 33.31
N LEU A 7 1.26 -12.00 33.74
CA LEU A 7 0.32 -12.65 32.83
C LEU A 7 -0.41 -11.65 31.92
N LYS A 8 -0.85 -10.51 32.47
CA LYS A 8 -1.48 -9.43 31.68
C LYS A 8 -0.51 -8.84 30.66
N ALA A 9 0.74 -8.59 31.05
CA ALA A 9 1.77 -8.08 30.14
C ALA A 9 2.08 -9.07 29.02
N CYS A 10 2.22 -10.36 29.33
CA CYS A 10 2.44 -11.41 28.33
C CYS A 10 1.26 -11.55 27.35
N VAL A 11 0.02 -11.53 27.83
CA VAL A 11 -1.18 -11.58 26.96
C VAL A 11 -1.27 -10.33 26.07
N PHE A 12 -0.96 -9.15 26.61
CA PHE A 12 -0.96 -7.91 25.84
C PHE A 12 0.15 -7.89 24.77
N CYS A 13 1.36 -8.38 25.09
CA CYS A 13 2.45 -8.52 24.13
C CYS A 13 2.12 -9.54 23.02
N VAL A 14 1.50 -10.68 23.34
CA VAL A 14 1.11 -11.68 22.35
C VAL A 14 0.00 -11.14 21.43
N LEU A 15 -0.99 -10.42 21.97
CA LEU A 15 -2.02 -9.75 21.16
C LEU A 15 -1.41 -8.67 20.25
N PHE A 16 -0.44 -7.91 20.74
CA PHE A 16 0.26 -6.88 19.96
C PHE A 16 1.08 -7.48 18.81
N VAL A 17 1.68 -8.66 19.01
CA VAL A 17 2.43 -9.39 17.97
C VAL A 17 1.51 -10.07 16.95
N ILE A 18 0.31 -10.51 17.33
CA ILE A 18 -0.69 -11.09 16.41
C ILE A 18 -1.31 -10.01 15.50
N THR A 19 -1.33 -8.74 15.93
CA THR A 19 -1.84 -7.62 15.13
C THR A 19 -0.85 -7.04 14.10
N ILE A 20 0.41 -7.49 14.06
CA ILE A 20 1.43 -7.02 13.09
C ILE A 20 1.31 -7.75 11.74
N GLY A 21 0.10 -8.17 11.36
CA GLY A 21 -0.15 -8.57 9.98
C GLY A 21 0.09 -7.35 9.09
N LEU A 22 1.05 -7.43 8.16
CA LEU A 22 1.32 -6.37 7.21
C LEU A 22 0.01 -6.00 6.49
N SER A 23 -0.49 -4.80 6.77
CA SER A 23 -1.70 -4.29 6.14
C SER A 23 -1.48 -4.18 4.63
N ASP A 24 -2.58 -4.17 3.87
CA ASP A 24 -2.52 -3.94 2.42
C ASP A 24 -1.75 -2.64 2.10
N ASP A 25 -1.94 -1.59 2.91
CA ASP A 25 -1.25 -0.31 2.76
C ASP A 25 0.26 -0.43 2.97
N GLU A 26 0.71 -1.13 4.01
CA GLU A 26 2.14 -1.31 4.29
C GLU A 26 2.83 -2.14 3.20
N MET A 27 2.16 -3.18 2.69
CA MET A 27 2.67 -3.99 1.59
C MET A 27 2.78 -3.17 0.30
N MET A 28 1.77 -2.36 -0.01
CA MET A 28 1.80 -1.51 -1.20
C MET A 28 2.79 -0.36 -1.04
N GLN A 29 2.93 0.18 0.17
CA GLN A 29 3.94 1.18 0.50
C GLN A 29 5.34 0.62 0.25
N ALA A 30 5.62 -0.60 0.71
CA ALA A 30 6.88 -1.29 0.44
C ALA A 30 7.10 -1.54 -1.07
N ALA A 31 6.06 -2.01 -1.78
CA ALA A 31 6.14 -2.26 -3.22
C ALA A 31 6.42 -0.96 -4.02
N CYS A 32 5.71 0.13 -3.71
CA CYS A 32 5.93 1.43 -4.34
C CYS A 32 7.32 1.99 -4.04
N ALA A 33 7.81 1.86 -2.80
CA ALA A 33 9.14 2.31 -2.42
C ALA A 33 10.24 1.55 -3.18
N ALA A 34 10.08 0.24 -3.36
CA ALA A 34 11.04 -0.61 -4.06
C ALA A 34 11.17 -0.32 -5.56
N VAL A 35 10.11 0.16 -6.21
CA VAL A 35 10.08 0.45 -7.65
C VAL A 35 10.20 1.94 -7.98
N GLY A 36 10.49 2.77 -6.98
CA GLY A 36 10.68 4.21 -7.12
C GLY A 36 11.80 4.56 -8.11
N PRO A 37 11.58 5.49 -9.05
CA PRO A 37 12.56 5.80 -10.10
C PRO A 37 13.78 6.60 -9.62
N SER A 38 13.74 7.20 -8.43
CA SER A 38 14.85 7.95 -7.81
C SER A 38 14.50 8.34 -6.37
N SER A 39 15.47 8.89 -5.63
CA SER A 39 15.30 9.41 -4.26
C SER A 39 14.14 10.41 -4.16
N GLY A 40 13.24 10.20 -3.21
CA GLY A 40 12.11 11.09 -2.95
C GLY A 40 11.15 10.50 -1.92
N PHE A 41 10.10 11.23 -1.57
CA PHE A 41 9.07 10.73 -0.68
C PHE A 41 8.05 9.95 -1.50
N ILE A 42 7.94 8.65 -1.20
CA ILE A 42 7.04 7.75 -1.90
C ILE A 42 5.87 7.41 -1.00
N SER A 43 4.66 7.42 -1.56
CA SER A 43 3.46 6.94 -0.88
C SER A 43 2.64 6.04 -1.78
N ALA A 44 2.19 4.91 -1.25
CA ALA A 44 1.11 4.14 -1.84
C ALA A 44 -0.22 4.80 -1.46
N VAL A 45 -0.98 5.23 -2.47
CA VAL A 45 -2.28 5.89 -2.28
C VAL A 45 -3.38 4.98 -2.80
N ARG A 46 -4.36 4.67 -1.95
CA ARG A 46 -5.51 3.86 -2.33
C ARG A 46 -6.31 4.52 -3.46
N ARG A 47 -6.67 3.74 -4.47
CA ARG A 47 -7.60 4.11 -5.55
C ARG A 47 -8.89 3.33 -5.36
N ARG A 48 -10.04 4.01 -5.46
CA ARG A 48 -11.33 3.33 -5.44
C ARG A 48 -11.40 2.36 -6.63
N THR A 49 -11.88 1.16 -6.38
CA THR A 49 -12.04 0.11 -7.39
C THR A 49 -13.46 0.10 -7.91
N CYS A 50 -13.63 0.08 -9.24
CA CYS A 50 -14.84 -0.43 -9.89
C CYS A 50 -16.14 0.27 -9.47
N HIS A 51 -16.12 1.59 -9.28
CA HIS A 51 -17.34 2.38 -9.05
C HIS A 51 -17.68 3.22 -10.29
N GLY A 52 -18.32 2.57 -11.27
CA GLY A 52 -18.90 3.23 -12.44
C GLY A 52 -17.90 3.70 -13.51
N SER A 53 -18.40 4.50 -14.45
CA SER A 53 -17.74 4.78 -15.75
C SER A 53 -16.52 5.71 -15.68
N HIS A 54 -16.18 6.27 -14.51
CA HIS A 54 -15.29 7.44 -14.40
C HIS A 54 -14.36 7.41 -13.18
N ASP A 55 -13.62 6.32 -12.95
CA ASP A 55 -12.57 6.33 -11.94
C ASP A 55 -11.40 7.24 -12.36
N GLU A 56 -10.99 8.14 -11.46
CA GLU A 56 -9.85 9.03 -11.67
C GLU A 56 -8.57 8.24 -11.99
N SER A 57 -7.69 8.83 -12.81
CA SER A 57 -6.39 8.25 -13.09
C SER A 57 -5.47 8.40 -11.86
N CYS A 58 -4.49 7.51 -11.73
CA CYS A 58 -3.52 7.60 -10.63
C CYS A 58 -2.72 8.91 -10.65
N GLU A 59 -2.50 9.50 -11.82
CA GLU A 59 -1.87 10.83 -11.94
C GLU A 59 -2.69 11.90 -11.22
N THR A 60 -4.01 11.92 -11.43
CA THR A 60 -4.92 12.86 -10.75
C THR A 60 -4.94 12.60 -9.25
N ILE A 61 -5.03 11.33 -8.86
CA ILE A 61 -5.02 10.91 -7.45
C ILE A 61 -3.73 11.38 -6.76
N CYS A 62 -2.57 11.19 -7.37
CA CYS A 62 -1.30 11.63 -6.79
C CYS A 62 -1.21 13.14 -6.67
N ARG A 63 -1.71 13.90 -7.66
CA ARG A 63 -1.78 15.36 -7.57
C ARG A 63 -2.59 15.81 -6.35
N TYR A 64 -3.75 15.22 -6.10
CA TYR A 64 -4.59 15.56 -4.96
C TYR A 64 -4.07 15.04 -3.62
N ALA A 65 -3.36 13.90 -3.63
CA ALA A 65 -2.77 13.33 -2.43
C ALA A 65 -1.52 14.08 -1.94
N THR A 66 -0.89 14.92 -2.76
CA THR A 66 0.37 15.60 -2.40
C THR A 66 0.34 16.29 -1.05
N CYS A 67 -0.75 17.01 -0.74
CA CYS A 67 -0.87 17.73 0.54
C CYS A 67 -0.91 16.77 1.73
N SER A 68 -1.68 15.67 1.64
CA SER A 68 -1.75 14.68 2.73
C SER A 68 -0.45 13.90 2.86
N MET A 69 0.20 13.55 1.75
CA MET A 69 1.54 12.96 1.75
C MET A 69 2.54 13.86 2.48
N ARG A 70 2.59 15.15 2.13
CA ARG A 70 3.49 16.15 2.74
C ARG A 70 3.30 16.29 4.24
N ASN A 71 2.07 16.21 4.72
CA ASN A 71 1.78 16.27 6.15
C ASN A 71 2.45 15.12 6.93
N ILE A 72 2.72 13.97 6.30
CA ILE A 72 3.36 12.81 6.96
C ILE A 72 4.85 13.05 7.23
N TYR A 73 5.57 13.69 6.31
CA TYR A 73 7.03 13.90 6.40
C TYR A 73 7.43 15.37 6.66
N GLY A 74 6.53 16.14 7.27
CA GLY A 74 6.85 17.48 7.77
C GLY A 74 6.91 18.58 6.70
N ASN A 75 6.04 18.51 5.69
CA ASN A 75 5.92 19.50 4.61
C ASN A 75 7.18 19.70 3.75
N GLN A 76 8.02 18.68 3.65
CA GLN A 76 9.20 18.67 2.77
C GLN A 76 8.85 18.25 1.33
N GLY A 77 9.84 18.03 0.46
CA GLY A 77 9.63 17.48 -0.89
C GLY A 77 8.88 18.40 -1.86
N SER A 78 8.47 17.83 -3.00
CA SER A 78 7.71 18.50 -4.07
C SER A 78 6.32 18.90 -3.62
N THR A 79 5.85 20.04 -4.11
CA THR A 79 4.46 20.50 -3.98
C THR A 79 3.54 19.89 -5.04
N SER A 80 4.10 19.09 -5.94
CA SER A 80 3.40 18.38 -7.00
C SER A 80 3.62 16.87 -6.86
N GLY A 81 2.53 16.15 -6.62
CA GLY A 81 2.47 14.70 -6.58
C GLY A 81 2.33 14.14 -7.98
N THR A 82 3.17 13.17 -8.30
CA THR A 82 3.22 12.50 -9.61
C THR A 82 3.10 11.00 -9.45
N CYS A 83 2.50 10.33 -10.43
CA CYS A 83 2.43 8.88 -10.46
C CYS A 83 3.60 8.30 -11.27
N PHE A 84 4.20 7.23 -10.76
CA PHE A 84 5.26 6.50 -11.47
C PHE A 84 4.98 5.00 -11.66
N GLU A 85 4.04 4.45 -10.90
CA GLU A 85 3.65 3.04 -10.95
C GLU A 85 2.24 2.88 -10.38
N ALA A 86 1.55 1.78 -10.72
CA ALA A 86 0.28 1.43 -10.13
C ALA A 86 0.13 -0.09 -9.96
N PHE A 87 -0.55 -0.50 -8.91
CA PHE A 87 -0.74 -1.90 -8.55
C PHE A 87 -2.21 -2.25 -8.36
N HIS A 88 -2.55 -3.49 -8.70
CA HIS A 88 -3.76 -4.13 -8.21
C HIS A 88 -3.37 -5.23 -7.22
N LEU A 89 -3.65 -4.99 -5.95
CA LEU A 89 -3.53 -5.98 -4.90
C LEU A 89 -4.80 -6.82 -4.82
N TYR A 90 -4.67 -8.13 -5.00
CA TYR A 90 -5.78 -9.06 -4.80
C TYR A 90 -5.99 -9.32 -3.30
N GLN A 91 -7.19 -9.02 -2.81
CA GLN A 91 -7.53 -9.15 -1.38
C GLN A 91 -7.53 -10.60 -0.88
N LYS A 92 -7.71 -11.57 -1.78
CA LYS A 92 -7.68 -12.99 -1.43
C LYS A 92 -6.25 -13.42 -1.07
N ARG A 93 -6.08 -13.89 0.16
CA ARG A 93 -4.81 -14.42 0.70
C ARG A 93 -4.94 -15.91 0.99
N ASN A 94 -3.89 -16.67 0.67
CA ASN A 94 -3.75 -18.05 1.07
C ASN A 94 -2.83 -18.11 2.30
N THR A 95 -3.24 -18.85 3.32
CA THR A 95 -2.35 -19.21 4.43
C THR A 95 -1.61 -20.48 4.04
N LEU A 96 -0.31 -20.35 3.76
CA LEU A 96 0.52 -21.49 3.40
C LEU A 96 1.01 -22.25 4.64
N LYS A 97 0.96 -23.58 4.59
CA LYS A 97 1.50 -24.49 5.61
C LYS A 97 2.84 -25.06 5.17
N ASN A 98 3.58 -25.62 6.12
CA ASN A 98 4.81 -26.35 5.83
C ASN A 98 4.53 -27.48 4.83
N GLY A 99 5.37 -27.56 3.78
CA GLY A 99 5.23 -28.54 2.70
C GLY A 99 4.41 -28.07 1.49
N GLU A 100 3.81 -26.88 1.51
CA GLU A 100 3.06 -26.33 0.37
C GLU A 100 3.96 -25.61 -0.66
N THR A 101 5.05 -26.27 -1.05
CA THR A 101 6.01 -25.75 -2.04
C THR A 101 5.33 -25.44 -3.37
N GLY A 102 5.62 -24.27 -3.95
CA GLY A 102 5.10 -23.83 -5.25
C GLY A 102 3.75 -23.12 -5.22
N LYS A 103 3.11 -22.97 -4.05
CA LYS A 103 1.85 -22.22 -3.92
C LYS A 103 2.11 -20.73 -3.62
N ALA A 104 1.29 -19.86 -4.19
CA ALA A 104 1.33 -18.42 -3.92
C ALA A 104 0.48 -18.06 -2.71
N ALA A 105 1.01 -17.23 -1.81
CA ALA A 105 0.26 -16.68 -0.68
C ALA A 105 -0.64 -15.52 -1.10
N ILE A 106 -0.20 -14.72 -2.07
CA ILE A 106 -0.88 -13.50 -2.51
C ILE A 106 -0.47 -13.15 -3.94
N ALA A 107 -1.31 -12.37 -4.64
CA ALA A 107 -1.03 -11.87 -5.97
C ALA A 107 -1.10 -10.34 -6.02
N ILE A 108 -0.17 -9.74 -6.75
CA ILE A 108 -0.14 -8.30 -7.05
C ILE A 108 0.08 -8.17 -8.55
N LEU A 109 -0.84 -7.51 -9.24
CA LEU A 109 -0.67 -7.15 -10.64
C LEU A 109 -0.02 -5.77 -10.74
N ARG A 110 1.14 -5.70 -11.38
CA ARG A 110 1.84 -4.46 -11.71
C ARG A 110 1.38 -3.94 -13.07
N TYR A 111 0.95 -2.69 -13.15
CA TYR A 111 0.45 -2.11 -14.40
C TYR A 111 1.51 -1.34 -15.20
N GLY A 112 2.54 -0.83 -14.55
CA GLY A 112 3.56 0.02 -15.14
C GLY A 112 3.16 1.49 -15.22
N LYS A 113 4.15 2.36 -15.40
CA LYS A 113 3.98 3.81 -15.58
C LYS A 113 2.89 4.22 -16.59
N PRO A 114 2.66 3.54 -17.73
CA PRO A 114 1.59 3.92 -18.66
C PRO A 114 0.18 3.95 -18.03
N SER A 115 -0.08 3.12 -17.02
CA SER A 115 -1.40 3.08 -16.37
C SER A 115 -1.65 4.27 -15.45
N CYS A 116 -0.63 5.05 -15.09
CA CYS A 116 -0.79 6.27 -14.29
C CYS A 116 -1.79 7.23 -14.92
N LYS A 117 -1.86 7.27 -16.25
CA LYS A 117 -2.77 8.14 -17.01
C LYS A 117 -4.07 7.46 -17.42
N SER A 118 -4.19 6.14 -17.19
CA SER A 118 -5.35 5.36 -17.62
C SER A 118 -6.55 5.59 -16.70
N ARG A 119 -7.74 5.66 -17.31
CA ARG A 119 -9.04 5.69 -16.62
C ARG A 119 -9.74 4.37 -16.87
N THR A 120 -9.32 3.35 -16.14
CA THR A 120 -9.89 2.00 -16.22
C THR A 120 -10.91 1.78 -15.10
N VAL A 121 -12.08 1.24 -15.45
CA VAL A 121 -13.19 0.91 -14.53
C VAL A 121 -12.73 -0.09 -13.48
N CYS A 122 -12.05 -1.17 -13.87
CA CYS A 122 -11.47 -2.14 -12.94
C CYS A 122 -9.96 -2.23 -13.12
N GLY A 123 -9.28 -1.15 -12.73
CA GLY A 123 -7.83 -0.99 -12.86
C GLY A 123 -7.04 -1.22 -11.58
N PRO A 124 -5.88 -0.55 -11.43
CA PRO A 124 -5.12 -0.57 -10.17
C PRO A 124 -5.98 -0.05 -9.01
N ASN A 125 -5.77 -0.64 -7.83
CA ASN A 125 -6.38 -0.22 -6.57
C ASN A 125 -5.39 0.51 -5.64
N TYR A 126 -4.12 0.62 -6.06
CA TYR A 126 -3.10 1.48 -5.45
C TYR A 126 -2.33 2.25 -6.52
N CYS A 127 -2.07 3.52 -6.24
CA CYS A 127 -1.24 4.42 -7.03
C CYS A 127 0.08 4.67 -6.29
N CYS A 128 1.21 4.49 -6.96
CA CYS A 128 2.51 4.86 -6.39
C CYS A 128 2.79 6.32 -6.71
N CYS A 129 2.67 7.15 -5.68
CA CYS A 129 2.82 8.59 -5.76
C CYS A 129 4.18 9.02 -5.23
N ARG A 130 4.77 10.01 -5.88
CA ARG A 130 5.98 10.67 -5.43
C ARG A 130 5.74 12.16 -5.22
N ALA A 131 6.29 12.65 -4.11
CA ALA A 131 6.54 14.05 -3.85
C ALA A 131 8.05 14.24 -3.57
#